data_AF-A0A1M6C2G6-F1
#
_entry.id   AF-A0A1M6C2G6-F1
#
_cell.length_a   1.000
_cell.length_b   1.000
_cell.length_c   1.000
_cell.angle_alpha   90.00
_cell.angle_beta   90.00
_cell.angle_gamma   90.00
#
_symmetry.space_group_name_H-M   'P 1'
#
loop_
_entity.id
_entity.type
_entity.pdbx_description
1 polymer ?
#
loop_
_entity_poly.entity_id
_entity_poly.type
_entity_poly.pdbx_seq_one_letter_code
_entity_poly.pdbx_strand_id
1 'polypeptide(L)'
;MKTLKRLDVDKVTAAIEADAGQALPGLREALVEAKAGRFAQIHTPEQITKRRGRPQGSTQAVTKEAVKLRLDADVLAALCASGDGWQTRINDTLRASLALSGKVKTHPVG
;
A
#
# COMPACT_ATOMS: atom_id res chain seq x y z
N MET A 1 13.46 18.65 20.24
CA MET A 1 13.34 17.27 20.75
C MET A 1 14.10 17.08 22.08
N LYS A 2 13.71 17.77 23.16
CA LYS A 2 14.36 17.66 24.49
C LYS A 2 13.53 16.86 25.52
N THR A 3 12.34 16.40 25.14
CA THR A 3 11.34 15.84 26.06
C THR A 3 11.53 14.33 26.32
N LEU A 4 11.96 13.56 25.32
CA LEU A 4 12.13 12.10 25.43
C LEU A 4 13.29 11.67 26.33
N LYS A 5 14.31 12.53 26.53
CA LYS A 5 15.46 12.22 27.40
C LYS A 5 15.09 12.16 28.89
N ARG A 6 13.98 12.80 29.28
CA ARG A 6 13.48 12.88 30.67
C ARG A 6 12.34 11.90 30.96
N LEU A 7 12.06 10.96 30.05
CA LEU A 7 11.03 9.95 30.21
C LEU A 7 11.50 8.86 31.19
N ASP A 8 10.71 8.62 32.23
CA ASP A 8 10.84 7.43 33.09
C ASP A 8 10.07 6.28 32.43
N VAL A 9 10.81 5.30 31.90
CA VAL A 9 10.22 4.24 31.06
C VAL A 9 9.31 3.34 31.87
N ASP A 10 9.69 2.98 33.11
CA ASP A 10 8.93 2.05 33.93
C ASP A 10 7.59 2.67 34.38
N LYS A 11 7.59 3.97 34.72
CA LYS A 11 6.32 4.69 35.02
C LYS A 11 5.38 4.77 33.84
N VAL A 12 5.92 4.95 32.63
CA VAL A 12 5.12 5.08 31.42
C VAL A 12 4.56 3.72 30.99
N THR A 13 5.35 2.65 31.07
CA THR A 13 4.85 1.27 30.86
C THR A 13 3.69 0.97 31.80
N ALA A 14 3.86 1.22 33.11
CA ALA A 14 2.83 0.95 34.11
C ALA A 14 1.54 1.76 33.86
N ALA A 15 1.66 3.03 33.48
CA ALA A 15 0.50 3.87 33.17
C ALA A 15 -0.25 3.39 31.92
N ILE A 16 0.47 2.97 30.88
CA ILE A 16 -0.13 2.47 29.64
C ILE A 16 -0.82 1.12 29.87
N GLU A 17 -0.20 0.20 30.61
CA GLU A 17 -0.81 -1.10 30.91
C GLU A 17 -2.03 -0.97 31.84
N ALA A 18 -1.99 -0.01 32.77
CA ALA A 18 -3.13 0.31 33.62
C ALA A 18 -4.32 0.88 32.81
N ASP A 19 -4.06 1.75 31.84
CA ASP A 19 -5.09 2.31 30.94
C ASP A 19 -5.62 1.26 29.95
N ALA A 20 -4.73 0.43 29.41
CA ALA A 20 -5.09 -0.66 28.50
C ALA A 20 -5.80 -1.83 29.20
N GLY A 21 -5.74 -1.91 30.54
CA GLY A 21 -6.32 -2.99 31.34
C GLY A 21 -5.67 -4.35 31.13
N GLN A 22 -4.53 -4.41 30.45
CA GLN A 22 -3.79 -5.64 30.16
C GLN A 22 -2.29 -5.36 30.02
N ALA A 23 -1.46 -6.36 30.31
CA ALA A 23 -0.03 -6.29 30.10
C ALA A 23 0.30 -6.31 28.61
N LEU A 24 1.24 -5.46 28.18
CA LEU A 24 1.65 -5.32 26.79
C LEU A 24 3.08 -5.88 26.62
N PRO A 25 3.23 -7.16 26.23
CA PRO A 25 4.55 -7.77 26.11
C PRO A 25 5.39 -7.04 25.07
N GLY A 26 6.62 -6.68 25.43
CA GLY A 26 7.54 -5.94 24.55
C GLY A 26 7.42 -4.41 24.63
N LEU A 27 6.44 -3.86 25.37
CA LEU A 27 6.23 -2.42 25.47
C LEU A 27 7.41 -1.73 26.14
N ARG A 28 7.95 -2.34 27.20
CA ARG A 28 9.10 -1.80 27.93
C ARG A 28 10.32 -1.72 27.02
N GLU A 29 10.64 -2.80 26.31
CA GLU A 29 11.74 -2.88 25.37
C GLU A 29 11.61 -1.83 24.26
N ALA A 30 10.41 -1.66 23.69
CA ALA A 30 10.11 -0.65 22.68
C ALA A 30 10.32 0.79 23.21
N LEU A 31 9.92 1.07 24.45
CA LEU A 31 10.12 2.40 25.07
C LEU A 31 11.60 2.67 25.40
N VAL A 32 12.37 1.64 25.77
CA VAL A 32 13.83 1.73 25.95
C VAL A 32 14.51 2.05 24.62
N GLU A 33 14.14 1.39 23.53
CA GLU A 33 14.68 1.65 22.20
C GLU A 33 14.32 3.05 21.68
N ALA A 34 13.07 3.48 21.86
CA ALA A 34 12.62 4.82 21.52
C ALA A 34 13.35 5.91 22.33
N LYS A 35 13.60 5.68 23.63
CA LYS A 35 14.39 6.59 24.49
C LYS A 35 15.85 6.65 24.04
N ALA A 36 16.41 5.53 23.56
CA ALA A 36 17.74 5.46 22.96
C ALA A 36 17.82 6.04 21.54
N GLY A 37 16.70 6.52 20.98
CA GLY A 37 16.64 7.08 19.62
C GLY A 37 16.78 6.03 18.51
N ARG A 38 16.66 4.74 18.84
CA ARG A 38 16.65 3.64 17.88
C ARG A 38 15.23 3.46 17.38
N PHE A 39 14.87 4.25 16.39
CA PHE A 39 13.64 4.07 15.64
C PHE A 39 13.94 3.20 14.43
N ALA A 40 13.09 2.21 14.13
CA ALA A 40 13.28 1.30 12.99
C ALA A 40 13.49 2.04 11.66
N GLN A 41 12.85 3.20 11.49
CA GLN A 41 13.13 4.14 10.40
C GLN A 41 12.55 5.53 10.74
N ILE A 42 13.39 6.56 10.76
CA ILE A 42 12.91 7.96 10.76
C ILE A 42 12.97 8.45 9.32
N HIS A 43 11.81 8.70 8.71
CA HIS A 43 11.77 9.36 7.40
C HIS A 43 11.79 10.88 7.61
N THR A 44 12.73 11.57 6.97
CA THR A 44 12.72 13.04 6.94
C THR A 44 11.59 13.54 6.04
N PRO A 45 11.04 14.74 6.27
CA PRO A 45 10.03 15.34 5.38
C PRO A 45 10.47 15.36 3.90
N GLU A 46 11.77 15.57 3.66
CA GLU A 46 12.39 15.53 2.33
C GLU A 46 12.36 14.13 1.69
N GLN A 47 12.59 13.08 2.50
CA GLN A 47 12.51 11.69 2.04
C GLN A 47 11.08 11.26 1.71
N ILE A 48 10.09 11.82 2.40
CA ILE A 48 8.66 11.59 2.10
C ILE A 48 8.27 12.30 0.80
N THR A 49 8.77 13.51 0.56
CA THR A 49 8.51 14.26 -0.69
C THR A 49 9.08 13.56 -1.93
N LYS A 50 10.29 12.97 -1.82
CA LYS A 50 10.92 12.20 -2.92
C LYS A 50 10.18 10.90 -3.26
N ARG A 51 9.30 10.40 -2.38
CA ARG A 51 8.51 9.18 -2.60
C ARG A 51 7.11 9.43 -3.15
N ARG A 52 6.75 10.67 -3.49
CA ARG A 52 5.47 10.96 -4.18
C ARG A 52 5.62 10.72 -5.68
N GLY A 53 5.69 9.45 -6.06
CA GLY A 53 5.62 9.03 -7.47
C GLY A 53 6.00 7.57 -7.66
N ARG A 54 5.30 6.92 -8.61
CA ARG A 54 5.82 5.72 -9.27
C ARG A 54 7.23 6.04 -9.80
N PRO A 55 8.23 5.15 -9.71
CA PRO A 55 9.57 5.43 -10.22
C PRO A 55 9.50 6.00 -11.64
N GLN A 56 10.18 7.14 -11.83
CA GLN A 56 10.30 7.81 -13.13
C GLN A 56 11.00 6.83 -14.09
N GLY A 57 10.22 6.22 -15.00
CA GLY A 57 10.64 5.07 -15.81
C GLY A 57 9.66 3.90 -15.81
N SER A 58 8.67 3.87 -14.91
CA SER A 58 7.53 2.95 -14.98
C SER A 58 6.39 3.53 -15.85
N THR A 59 6.76 4.15 -16.96
CA THR A 59 5.85 4.41 -18.05
C THR A 59 5.96 3.18 -18.94
N GLN A 60 5.01 2.26 -18.80
CA GLN A 60 4.88 1.14 -19.74
C GLN A 60 4.87 1.75 -21.15
N ALA A 61 5.69 1.23 -22.08
CA ALA A 61 5.85 1.81 -23.42
C ALA A 61 4.52 2.04 -24.16
N VAL A 62 3.47 1.35 -23.71
CA VAL A 62 2.07 1.62 -24.04
C VAL A 62 1.33 1.95 -22.74
N THR A 63 0.98 3.21 -22.54
CA THR A 63 0.15 3.66 -21.41
C THR A 63 -1.29 3.25 -21.65
N LYS A 64 -1.92 2.58 -20.67
CA LYS A 64 -3.36 2.29 -20.71
C LYS A 64 -4.14 3.60 -20.63
N GLU A 65 -5.07 3.82 -21.56
CA GLU A 65 -5.94 5.00 -21.52
C GLU A 65 -7.11 4.77 -20.57
N ALA A 66 -7.32 5.69 -19.63
CA ALA A 66 -8.45 5.66 -18.72
C ALA A 66 -9.71 6.15 -19.46
N VAL A 67 -10.66 5.25 -19.68
CA VAL A 67 -11.93 5.55 -20.35
C VAL A 67 -13.12 5.37 -19.42
N LYS A 68 -14.18 6.16 -19.63
CA LYS A 68 -15.44 6.04 -18.88
C LYS A 68 -16.34 5.01 -19.56
N LEU A 69 -16.28 3.76 -19.09
CA LEU A 69 -17.14 2.65 -19.54
C LEU A 69 -18.26 2.38 -18.52
N ARG A 70 -19.47 2.06 -19.00
CA ARG A 70 -20.56 1.56 -18.17
C ARG A 70 -20.67 0.04 -18.37
N LEU A 71 -20.72 -0.70 -17.27
CA LEU A 71 -20.96 -2.14 -17.22
C LEU A 71 -22.24 -2.37 -16.40
N ASP A 72 -22.96 -3.43 -16.71
CA ASP A 72 -24.09 -3.87 -15.90
C ASP A 72 -23.62 -4.26 -14.48
N ALA A 73 -24.50 -4.10 -13.50
CA ALA A 73 -24.14 -4.22 -12.08
C ALA A 73 -23.71 -5.65 -11.71
N ASP A 74 -24.36 -6.65 -12.29
CA ASP A 74 -24.03 -8.08 -12.12
C ASP A 74 -22.67 -8.43 -12.74
N VAL A 75 -22.37 -7.91 -13.92
CA VAL A 75 -21.07 -8.07 -14.59
C VAL A 75 -19.96 -7.43 -13.75
N LEU A 76 -20.16 -6.20 -13.27
CA LEU A 76 -19.20 -5.53 -12.41
C LEU A 76 -18.95 -6.34 -11.12
N ALA A 77 -20.03 -6.84 -10.50
CA ALA A 77 -19.93 -7.66 -9.29
C ALA A 77 -19.12 -8.94 -9.55
N ALA A 78 -19.40 -9.65 -10.65
CA ALA A 78 -18.66 -10.86 -11.02
C ALA A 78 -17.18 -10.59 -11.28
N LEU A 79 -16.85 -9.47 -11.94
CA LEU A 79 -15.46 -9.09 -12.19
C LEU A 79 -14.73 -8.75 -10.88
N CYS A 80 -15.33 -7.91 -10.02
CA CYS A 80 -14.75 -7.55 -8.73
C CYS A 80 -14.61 -8.75 -7.78
N ALA A 81 -15.53 -9.72 -7.83
CA ALA A 81 -15.46 -10.95 -7.04
C ALA A 81 -14.22 -11.80 -7.36
N SER A 82 -13.60 -11.62 -8.53
CA SER A 82 -12.33 -12.28 -8.86
C SER A 82 -11.12 -11.78 -8.05
N GLY A 83 -11.30 -10.70 -7.26
CA GLY A 83 -10.28 -10.15 -6.37
C GLY A 83 -9.33 -9.17 -7.07
N ASP A 84 -8.16 -8.94 -6.46
CA ASP A 84 -7.16 -8.02 -6.97
C ASP A 84 -6.74 -8.35 -8.41
N GLY A 85 -6.48 -7.31 -9.20
CA GLY A 85 -6.12 -7.44 -10.60
C GLY A 85 -7.28 -7.73 -11.56
N TRP A 86 -8.54 -7.67 -11.11
CA TRP A 86 -9.71 -7.89 -11.97
C TRP A 86 -9.73 -6.98 -13.22
N GLN A 87 -9.25 -5.74 -13.09
CA GLN A 87 -9.12 -4.82 -14.24
C GLN A 87 -8.12 -5.30 -15.29
N THR A 88 -7.03 -5.93 -14.86
CA THR A 88 -6.06 -6.55 -15.78
C THR A 88 -6.70 -7.75 -16.48
N ARG A 89 -7.38 -8.64 -15.72
CA ARG A 89 -8.07 -9.81 -16.30
C ARG A 89 -9.13 -9.44 -17.34
N ILE A 90 -9.98 -8.44 -17.06
CA ILE A 90 -10.99 -8.01 -18.04
C ILE A 90 -10.34 -7.38 -19.27
N ASN A 91 -9.28 -6.59 -19.09
CA ASN A 91 -8.53 -6.02 -20.22
C ASN A 91 -7.91 -7.11 -21.12
N ASP A 92 -7.36 -8.17 -20.52
CA ASP A 92 -6.77 -9.28 -21.28
C ASP A 92 -7.83 -10.10 -22.01
N THR A 93 -8.98 -10.31 -21.36
CA THR A 93 -10.16 -10.96 -21.96
C THR A 93 -10.67 -10.16 -23.17
N LEU A 94 -10.82 -8.85 -23.03
CA LEU A 94 -11.24 -7.95 -24.12
C LEU A 94 -10.23 -7.98 -25.26
N ARG A 95 -8.92 -7.95 -24.96
CA ARG A 95 -7.87 -8.05 -25.97
C ARG A 95 -7.94 -9.37 -26.74
N ALA A 96 -8.10 -10.49 -26.05
CA ALA A 96 -8.22 -11.81 -26.67
C ALA A 96 -9.47 -11.89 -27.58
N SER A 97 -10.61 -11.38 -27.11
CA SER A 97 -11.84 -11.31 -27.90
C SER A 97 -11.68 -10.46 -29.17
N LEU A 98 -11.07 -9.27 -29.04
CA LEU A 98 -10.81 -8.39 -30.17
C LEU A 98 -9.81 -9.00 -31.15
N ALA A 99 -8.81 -9.74 -30.67
CA ALA A 99 -7.86 -10.45 -31.51
C ALA A 99 -8.51 -11.58 -32.31
N LEU A 100 -9.40 -12.36 -31.66
CA LEU A 100 -10.20 -13.38 -32.35
C LEU A 100 -11.07 -12.77 -33.45
N SER A 101 -11.60 -11.56 -33.23
CA SER A 101 -12.38 -10.82 -34.23
C SER A 101 -11.54 -10.12 -35.31
N GLY A 102 -10.20 -10.27 -35.28
CA GLY A 102 -9.27 -9.63 -36.23
C GLY A 102 -9.09 -8.11 -36.04
N LYS A 103 -9.68 -7.51 -34.99
CA LYS A 103 -9.67 -6.06 -34.75
C LYS A 103 -8.39 -5.55 -34.09
N VAL A 104 -7.65 -6.42 -33.39
CA VAL A 104 -6.41 -6.06 -32.68
C VAL A 104 -5.38 -7.20 -32.84
N LYS A 105 -4.09 -6.87 -32.97
CA LYS A 105 -3.02 -7.89 -32.97
C LYS A 105 -2.83 -8.46 -31.56
N THR A 106 -2.64 -9.78 -31.44
CA THR A 106 -2.22 -10.40 -30.17
C THR A 106 -0.89 -9.80 -29.74
N HIS A 107 -0.84 -9.19 -28.57
CA HIS A 107 0.42 -8.68 -28.00
C HIS A 107 0.94 -9.72 -27.01
N PRO A 108 2.25 -10.04 -27.00
CA PRO A 108 2.82 -10.90 -25.97
C PRO A 108 2.65 -10.21 -24.62
N VAL A 109 2.08 -10.94 -23.66
CA VAL A 109 1.92 -10.48 -22.28
C VAL A 109 3.34 -10.41 -21.68
N GLY A 110 3.74 -9.24 -21.21
CA GLY A 110 5.00 -9.01 -20.49
C GLY A 110 4.75 -8.72 -19.03
#